data_AF-A0A534MWT4-F1
#
_entry.id   AF-A0A534MWT4-F1
#
_cell.length_a   1.000
_cell.length_b   1.000
_cell.length_c   1.000
_cell.angle_alpha   90.00
_cell.angle_beta   90.00
_cell.angle_gamma   90.00
#
_symmetry.space_group_name_H-M   'P 1'
#
loop_
_entity.id
_entity.type
_entity.pdbx_description
1 polymer ?
#
loop_
_entity_poly.entity_id
_entity_poly.type
_entity_poly.pdbx_seq_one_letter_code
_entity_poly.pdbx_strand_id
1 'polypeptide(L)'
;MFDRLVVNLAGRRKRHLTVHRQSKHLRVVGGFFVEHIEFILKGTRIGVASLTGGATSILVSYLKTKGLQHPRDFNMVIISGGTPARLTALESGAIAAGILGIPFGDMAIDRGLNKLGDTTEVISHYQFNAVNVSPAWAERNRSTVVKFIKAHIRSLRWIYESPDQTADFLAKELGVKPPYGKVGAEYYIRN
;
A
#
# COMPACT_ATOMS: atom_id res chain seq x y z
N MET A 1 0.70 3.71 -22.55
CA MET A 1 0.73 5.17 -22.76
C MET A 1 1.21 5.81 -21.46
N PHE A 2 2.32 6.56 -21.46
CA PHE A 2 2.83 7.22 -20.25
C PHE A 2 2.15 8.58 -20.11
N ASP A 3 1.16 8.72 -19.23
CA ASP A 3 0.56 10.02 -18.94
C ASP A 3 1.54 10.92 -18.18
N ARG A 4 1.76 12.12 -18.69
CA ARG A 4 2.59 13.15 -18.05
C ARG A 4 1.78 13.86 -16.98
N LEU A 5 1.73 13.29 -15.78
CA LEU A 5 1.16 13.97 -14.62
C LEU A 5 2.27 14.71 -13.84
N VAL A 6 2.19 16.05 -13.80
CA VAL A 6 3.00 16.87 -12.88
C VAL A 6 2.18 17.05 -11.62
N VAL A 7 2.70 16.60 -10.47
CA VAL A 7 1.99 16.70 -9.19
C VAL A 7 2.82 17.54 -8.23
N ASN A 8 2.14 18.46 -7.54
CA ASN A 8 2.72 19.24 -6.47
C ASN A 8 2.56 18.47 -5.16
N LEU A 9 3.66 17.95 -4.62
CA LEU A 9 3.68 17.26 -3.33
C LEU A 9 4.48 18.10 -2.34
N ALA A 10 3.80 18.61 -1.31
CA ALA A 10 4.39 19.44 -0.24
C ALA A 10 5.16 20.67 -0.76
N GLY A 11 4.59 21.41 -1.72
CA GLY A 11 5.18 22.64 -2.26
C GLY A 11 6.35 22.44 -3.25
N ARG A 12 6.74 21.19 -3.53
CA ARG A 12 7.79 20.88 -4.51
C ARG A 12 7.17 20.27 -5.77
N ARG A 13 7.45 20.87 -6.93
CA ARG A 13 7.06 20.29 -8.23
C ARG A 13 7.78 18.96 -8.42
N LYS A 14 7.03 17.88 -8.58
CA LYS A 14 7.55 16.56 -9.00
C LYS A 14 6.91 16.17 -10.33
N ARG A 15 7.71 15.54 -11.19
CA ARG A 15 7.22 14.91 -12.41
C ARG A 15 7.08 13.40 -12.18
N HIS A 16 5.92 12.85 -12.52
CA HIS A 16 5.75 11.41 -12.63
C HIS A 16 6.52 10.92 -13.85
N LEU A 17 7.45 9.98 -13.66
CA LEU A 17 8.20 9.35 -14.75
C LEU A 17 7.44 8.15 -15.33
N THR A 18 6.76 7.40 -14.47
CA THR A 18 5.90 6.29 -14.86
C THR A 18 4.79 6.12 -13.84
N VAL A 19 3.62 5.75 -14.37
CA VAL A 19 2.42 5.45 -13.63
C VAL A 19 2.02 4.04 -14.08
N HIS A 20 1.92 3.11 -13.14
CA HIS A 20 1.49 1.73 -13.39
C HIS A 20 0.05 1.58 -12.98
N ARG A 21 -0.89 1.72 -13.93
CA ARG A 21 -2.33 1.55 -13.68
C ARG A 21 -2.57 0.16 -13.10
N GLN A 22 -2.78 0.07 -11.80
CA GLN A 22 -3.20 -1.18 -11.16
C GLN A 22 -4.26 -0.88 -10.10
N SER A 23 -5.41 -1.52 -10.24
CA SER A 23 -6.49 -1.50 -9.24
C SER A 23 -6.10 -2.44 -8.11
N LYS A 24 -5.49 -1.86 -7.07
CA LYS A 24 -4.84 -2.62 -6.02
C LYS A 24 -5.52 -2.42 -4.70
N HIS A 25 -5.96 -3.55 -4.16
CA HIS A 25 -6.74 -3.63 -2.95
C HIS A 25 -5.81 -3.56 -1.72
N LEU A 26 -6.00 -2.53 -0.90
CA LEU A 26 -5.42 -2.44 0.43
C LEU A 26 -6.48 -2.93 1.42
N ARG A 27 -6.11 -3.94 2.22
CA ARG A 27 -7.05 -4.55 3.15
C ARG A 27 -7.12 -3.74 4.43
N VAL A 28 -8.34 -3.50 4.90
CA VAL A 28 -8.59 -2.96 6.23
C VAL A 28 -8.68 -4.15 7.19
N VAL A 29 -7.78 -4.20 8.16
CA VAL A 29 -7.61 -5.32 9.08
C VAL A 29 -7.82 -4.85 10.51
N GLY A 30 -8.61 -5.59 11.27
CA GLY A 30 -8.77 -5.48 12.71
C GLY A 30 -7.85 -6.45 13.44
N GLY A 31 -7.38 -6.07 14.63
CA GLY A 31 -6.69 -6.98 15.53
C GLY A 31 -7.63 -8.09 16.04
N PHE A 32 -7.11 -9.00 16.85
CA PHE A 32 -7.85 -10.18 17.32
C PHE A 32 -9.23 -9.88 17.91
N PHE A 33 -9.38 -8.77 18.63
CA PHE A 33 -10.62 -8.37 19.30
C PHE A 33 -11.50 -7.40 18.49
N VAL A 34 -11.13 -7.06 17.25
CA VAL A 34 -11.91 -6.17 16.38
C VAL A 34 -12.38 -6.99 15.18
N GLU A 35 -13.41 -7.80 15.41
CA GLU A 35 -13.97 -8.73 14.41
C GLU A 35 -14.83 -8.00 13.36
N HIS A 36 -15.49 -6.93 13.79
CA HIS A 36 -16.41 -6.16 12.95
C HIS A 36 -16.12 -4.66 13.03
N ILE A 37 -16.57 -3.91 12.02
CA ILE A 37 -16.27 -2.48 11.91
C ILE A 37 -16.88 -1.67 13.06
N GLU A 38 -18.00 -2.15 13.59
CA GLU A 38 -18.76 -1.57 14.71
C GLU A 38 -17.97 -1.61 16.03
N PHE A 39 -16.92 -2.42 16.13
CA PHE A 39 -16.08 -2.49 17.31
C PHE A 39 -15.04 -1.35 17.35
N ILE A 40 -14.94 -0.58 16.26
CA ILE A 40 -14.17 0.67 16.25
C ILE A 40 -15.00 1.74 16.97
N LEU A 41 -14.67 1.95 18.24
CA LEU A 41 -15.33 2.90 19.12
C LEU A 41 -14.39 4.04 19.50
N LYS A 42 -14.96 5.14 20.01
CA LYS A 42 -14.21 6.31 20.47
C LYS A 42 -13.01 5.90 21.34
N GLY A 43 -11.82 6.38 20.96
CA GLY A 43 -10.56 6.04 21.62
C GLY A 43 -9.77 4.91 20.95
N THR A 44 -10.39 4.16 20.04
CA THR A 44 -9.73 3.12 19.25
C THR A 44 -8.52 3.68 18.49
N ARG A 45 -7.39 2.98 18.56
CA ARG A 45 -6.14 3.37 17.90
C ARG A 45 -6.03 2.67 16.56
N ILE A 46 -6.01 3.42 15.47
CA ILE A 46 -5.85 2.90 14.11
C ILE A 46 -4.45 3.26 13.58
N GLY A 47 -3.70 2.25 13.15
CA GLY A 47 -2.33 2.41 12.64
C GLY A 47 -2.27 2.90 11.20
N VAL A 48 -1.50 3.97 10.97
CA VAL A 48 -1.28 4.58 9.65
C VAL A 48 0.21 4.81 9.38
N ALA A 49 0.63 4.91 8.10
CA ALA A 49 2.02 5.26 7.77
C ALA A 49 2.34 6.74 7.99
N SER A 50 1.34 7.60 7.81
CA SER A 50 1.41 9.04 8.07
C SER A 50 0.00 9.58 8.23
N LEU A 51 -0.17 10.78 8.78
CA LEU A 51 -1.51 11.36 9.00
C LEU A 51 -2.16 11.87 7.71
N THR A 52 -1.37 12.19 6.69
CA THR A 52 -1.83 12.86 5.46
C THR A 52 -1.49 12.12 4.16
N GLY A 53 -0.93 10.91 4.26
CA GLY A 53 -0.56 10.11 3.09
C GLY A 53 -1.77 9.48 2.39
N GLY A 54 -1.60 9.13 1.10
CA GLY A 54 -2.68 8.58 0.28
C GLY A 54 -3.38 7.36 0.88
N ALA A 55 -2.63 6.39 1.43
CA ALA A 55 -3.20 5.23 2.11
C ALA A 55 -4.14 5.63 3.27
N THR A 56 -3.73 6.64 4.04
CA THR A 56 -4.51 7.17 5.17
C THR A 56 -5.76 7.87 4.70
N SER A 57 -5.66 8.67 3.64
CA SER A 57 -6.84 9.32 3.04
C SER A 57 -7.88 8.30 2.58
N ILE A 58 -7.44 7.19 1.95
CA ILE A 58 -8.36 6.13 1.52
C ILE A 58 -8.97 5.39 2.73
N LEU A 59 -8.17 5.10 3.76
CA LEU A 59 -8.67 4.50 5.01
C LEU A 59 -9.78 5.34 5.63
N VAL A 60 -9.52 6.64 5.80
CA VAL A 60 -10.47 7.56 6.40
C VAL A 60 -11.73 7.65 5.57
N SER A 61 -11.62 7.69 4.24
CA SER A 61 -12.79 7.65 3.35
C SER A 61 -13.56 6.33 3.50
N TYR A 62 -12.88 5.19 3.57
CA TYR A 62 -13.51 3.89 3.81
C TYR A 62 -14.29 3.87 5.12
N LEU A 63 -13.65 4.23 6.24
CA LEU A 63 -14.28 4.28 7.55
C LEU A 63 -15.47 5.25 7.57
N LYS A 64 -15.38 6.38 6.86
CA LYS A 64 -16.47 7.34 6.71
C LYS A 64 -17.69 6.75 6.00
N THR A 65 -17.51 5.89 4.99
CA THR A 65 -18.63 5.18 4.35
C THR A 65 -19.33 4.21 5.30
N LYS A 66 -18.64 3.76 6.35
CA LYS A 66 -19.19 2.91 7.43
C LYS A 66 -19.71 3.73 8.63
N GLY A 67 -19.83 5.05 8.48
CA GLY A 67 -20.34 5.95 9.52
C GLY A 67 -19.31 6.42 10.55
N LEU A 68 -18.07 5.94 10.48
CA LEU A 68 -16.99 6.28 11.42
C LEU A 68 -16.23 7.53 10.99
N GLN A 69 -15.93 8.41 11.94
CA GLN A 69 -15.27 9.69 11.67
C GLN A 69 -14.09 9.92 12.61
N HIS A 70 -12.97 10.37 12.05
CA HIS A 70 -11.86 10.89 12.83
C HIS A 70 -12.07 12.39 13.13
N PRO A 71 -11.83 12.89 14.36
CA PRO A 71 -11.41 12.18 15.57
C PRO A 71 -12.56 11.71 16.48
N ARG A 72 -13.83 11.79 16.03
CA ARG A 72 -15.00 11.47 16.85
C ARG A 72 -14.99 10.03 17.38
N ASP A 73 -14.71 9.08 16.50
CA ASP A 73 -14.87 7.64 16.74
C ASP A 73 -13.55 6.90 16.85
N PHE A 74 -12.42 7.46 16.38
CA PHE A 74 -11.12 6.80 16.49
C PHE A 74 -9.95 7.79 16.38
N ASN A 75 -8.79 7.37 16.87
CA ASN A 75 -7.52 8.09 16.80
C ASN A 75 -6.58 7.41 15.80
N MET A 76 -5.86 8.20 15.01
CA MET A 76 -4.82 7.70 14.12
C MET A 76 -3.47 7.74 14.82
N VAL A 77 -2.72 6.64 14.76
CA VAL A 77 -1.37 6.50 15.31
C VAL A 77 -0.40 6.16 14.19
N ILE A 78 0.70 6.90 14.10
CA ILE A 78 1.73 6.63 13.10
C ILE A 78 2.53 5.41 13.51
N ILE A 79 2.60 4.42 12.62
CA ILE A 79 3.46 3.24 12.74
C ILE A 79 4.56 3.33 11.67
N SER A 80 5.76 3.67 12.13
CA SER A 80 6.97 3.70 11.31
C SER A 80 7.40 2.27 10.95
N GLY A 81 8.02 2.09 9.78
CA GLY A 81 8.44 0.76 9.30
C GLY A 81 7.49 0.11 8.29
N GLY A 82 6.42 0.83 7.88
CA GLY A 82 5.55 0.40 6.79
C GLY A 82 4.58 -0.72 7.17
N THR A 83 4.16 -1.50 6.18
CA THR A 83 3.16 -2.57 6.36
C THR A 83 3.58 -3.68 7.33
N PRO A 84 4.83 -4.19 7.33
CA PRO A 84 5.24 -5.22 8.29
C PRO A 84 5.11 -4.77 9.74
N ALA A 85 5.54 -3.55 10.04
CA ALA A 85 5.43 -2.98 11.39
C ALA A 85 3.97 -2.81 11.83
N ARG A 86 3.06 -2.44 10.91
CA ARG A 86 1.62 -2.40 11.20
C ARG A 86 1.04 -3.77 11.48
N LEU A 87 1.49 -4.83 10.78
CA LEU A 87 1.06 -6.19 11.09
C LEU A 87 1.48 -6.58 12.51
N THR A 88 2.74 -6.38 12.89
CA THR A 88 3.22 -6.65 14.26
C THR A 88 2.48 -5.81 15.31
N ALA A 89 2.15 -4.56 15.00
CA ALA A 89 1.38 -3.70 15.90
C ALA A 89 -0.08 -4.18 16.08
N LEU A 90 -0.68 -4.78 15.06
CA LEU A 90 -2.00 -5.42 15.17
C LEU A 90 -1.92 -6.71 16.00
N GLU A 91 -0.91 -7.54 15.76
CA GLU A 91 -0.70 -8.82 16.46
C GLU A 91 -0.45 -8.63 17.95
N SER A 92 0.28 -7.57 18.32
CA SER A 92 0.54 -7.21 19.71
C SER A 92 -0.62 -6.45 20.38
N GLY A 93 -1.65 -6.05 19.63
CA GLY A 93 -2.74 -5.22 20.13
C GLY A 93 -2.37 -3.75 20.38
N ALA A 94 -1.17 -3.30 19.99
CA ALA A 94 -0.76 -1.90 20.12
C ALA A 94 -1.62 -0.93 19.27
N ILE A 95 -2.21 -1.46 18.19
CA ILE A 95 -3.28 -0.83 17.41
C ILE A 95 -4.41 -1.84 17.22
N ALA A 96 -5.63 -1.32 17.15
CA ALA A 96 -6.83 -2.16 17.04
C ALA A 96 -7.24 -2.41 15.58
N ALA A 97 -6.85 -1.52 14.67
CA ALA A 97 -7.08 -1.69 13.23
C ALA A 97 -6.02 -0.95 12.41
N GLY A 98 -5.93 -1.27 11.11
CA GLY A 98 -5.03 -0.59 10.19
C GLY A 98 -5.18 -1.08 8.76
N ILE A 99 -4.47 -0.42 7.84
CA ILE A 99 -4.38 -0.88 6.46
C ILE A 99 -3.12 -1.71 6.25
N LEU A 100 -3.29 -2.89 5.66
CA LEU A 100 -2.20 -3.74 5.20
C LEU A 100 -2.23 -3.91 3.68
N GLY A 101 -1.07 -3.73 3.06
CA GLY A 101 -0.83 -4.14 1.68
C GLY A 101 -0.41 -5.62 1.61
N ILE A 102 -0.40 -6.17 0.40
CA ILE A 102 0.01 -7.56 0.16
C ILE A 102 1.53 -7.74 0.35
N PRO A 103 1.98 -8.92 0.82
CA PRO A 103 1.16 -10.08 1.23
C PRO A 103 0.67 -10.02 2.68
N PHE A 104 1.03 -8.97 3.43
CA PHE A 104 0.77 -8.87 4.86
C PHE A 104 -0.71 -8.86 5.23
N GLY A 105 -1.57 -8.33 4.35
CA GLY A 105 -3.02 -8.41 4.54
C GLY A 105 -3.53 -9.84 4.54
N ASP A 106 -2.97 -10.74 3.72
CA ASP A 106 -3.34 -12.17 3.69
C ASP A 106 -2.71 -12.90 4.88
N MET A 107 -1.44 -12.62 5.17
CA MET A 107 -0.76 -13.14 6.35
C MET A 107 -1.51 -12.82 7.65
N ALA A 108 -2.11 -11.64 7.76
CA ALA A 108 -2.90 -11.27 8.92
C ALA A 108 -4.09 -12.21 9.12
N ILE A 109 -4.84 -12.48 8.04
CA ILE A 109 -6.03 -13.35 8.10
C ILE A 109 -5.63 -14.79 8.40
N ASP A 110 -4.56 -15.29 7.79
CA ASP A 110 -4.03 -16.62 8.08
C ASP A 110 -3.58 -16.78 9.54
N ARG A 111 -3.21 -15.68 10.19
CA ARG A 111 -2.83 -15.62 11.61
C ARG A 111 -4.01 -15.38 12.55
N GLY A 112 -5.24 -15.35 12.03
CA GLY A 112 -6.47 -15.19 12.81
C GLY A 112 -6.86 -13.74 13.11
N LEU A 113 -6.27 -12.75 12.43
CA LEU A 113 -6.75 -11.38 12.46
C LEU A 113 -7.97 -11.22 11.55
N ASN A 114 -8.68 -10.11 11.71
CA ASN A 114 -10.02 -9.95 11.15
C ASN A 114 -10.02 -9.05 9.90
N LYS A 115 -10.64 -9.51 8.82
CA LYS A 115 -10.86 -8.67 7.62
C LYS A 115 -12.07 -7.77 7.87
N LEU A 116 -11.83 -6.47 8.00
CA LEU A 116 -12.89 -5.47 8.16
C LEU A 116 -13.43 -4.94 6.84
N GLY A 117 -12.69 -5.14 5.74
CA GLY A 117 -13.12 -4.83 4.38
C GLY A 117 -11.96 -4.45 3.47
N ASP A 118 -12.29 -3.82 2.34
CA ASP A 118 -11.30 -3.39 1.35
C ASP A 118 -11.47 -1.94 0.91
N THR A 119 -10.35 -1.24 0.80
CA THR A 119 -10.32 0.12 0.25
C THR A 119 -10.88 0.27 -1.17
N THR A 120 -10.90 -0.81 -1.97
CA THR A 120 -11.51 -0.78 -3.31
C THR A 120 -13.01 -0.55 -3.29
N GLU A 121 -13.67 -0.75 -2.14
CA GLU A 121 -15.08 -0.40 -1.93
C GLU A 121 -15.34 1.11 -2.09
N VAL A 122 -14.32 1.94 -1.88
CA VAL A 122 -14.42 3.41 -2.05
C VAL A 122 -13.84 3.86 -3.38
N ILE A 123 -12.65 3.39 -3.70
CA ILE A 123 -11.95 3.74 -4.95
C ILE A 123 -11.54 2.45 -5.63
N SER A 124 -12.38 2.00 -6.55
CA SER A 124 -12.19 0.75 -7.30
C SER A 124 -10.90 0.72 -8.11
N HIS A 125 -10.39 1.89 -8.53
CA HIS A 125 -9.18 2.02 -9.34
C HIS A 125 -8.23 3.04 -8.73
N TYR A 126 -7.54 2.66 -7.64
CA TYR A 126 -6.61 3.56 -6.97
C TYR A 126 -5.17 3.41 -7.46
N GLN A 127 -4.64 4.47 -8.07
CA GLN A 127 -3.25 4.52 -8.51
C GLN A 127 -2.29 4.79 -7.32
N PHE A 128 -1.85 3.73 -6.66
CA PHE A 128 -1.07 3.85 -5.43
C PHE A 128 0.41 4.19 -5.67
N ASN A 129 1.04 3.57 -6.67
CA ASN A 129 2.49 3.66 -6.89
C ASN A 129 2.86 4.56 -8.06
N ALA A 130 3.91 5.35 -7.87
CA ALA A 130 4.48 6.22 -8.88
C ALA A 130 5.99 6.41 -8.67
N VAL A 131 6.74 6.47 -9.78
CA VAL A 131 8.13 6.93 -9.74
C VAL A 131 8.16 8.43 -9.99
N ASN A 132 8.73 9.17 -9.04
CA ASN A 132 8.75 10.63 -9.06
C ASN A 132 10.18 11.15 -9.16
N VAL A 133 10.38 12.21 -9.96
CA VAL A 133 11.68 12.89 -10.08
C VAL A 133 11.53 14.41 -10.00
N SER A 134 12.57 15.09 -9.53
CA SER A 134 12.67 16.55 -9.63
C SER A 134 12.78 16.97 -11.12
N PRO A 135 11.91 17.87 -11.60
CA PRO A 135 11.95 18.41 -12.96
C PRO A 135 13.32 18.99 -13.34
N ALA A 136 13.87 19.85 -12.49
CA ALA A 136 15.12 20.55 -12.73
C ALA A 136 16.34 19.62 -12.68
N TRP A 137 16.27 18.56 -11.87
CA TRP A 137 17.32 17.54 -11.86
C TRP A 137 17.25 16.67 -13.11
N ALA A 138 16.05 16.24 -13.50
CA ALA A 138 15.84 15.39 -14.67
C ALA A 138 16.30 16.06 -15.98
N GLU A 139 16.09 17.36 -16.12
CA GLU A 139 16.57 18.14 -17.28
C GLU A 139 18.09 18.13 -17.39
N ARG A 140 18.80 18.30 -16.26
CA ARG A 140 20.27 18.26 -16.22
C ARG A 140 20.85 16.86 -16.32
N ASN A 141 20.06 15.82 -16.01
CA ASN A 141 20.49 14.42 -15.94
C ASN A 141 19.74 13.52 -16.92
N ARG A 142 19.42 14.05 -18.10
CA ARG A 142 18.53 13.39 -19.08
C ARG A 142 19.00 11.98 -19.46
N SER A 143 20.30 11.79 -19.67
CA SER A 143 20.87 10.48 -20.03
C SER A 143 20.65 9.44 -18.92
N THR A 144 20.86 9.82 -17.66
CA THR A 144 20.61 8.98 -16.48
C THR A 144 19.12 8.63 -16.36
N VAL A 145 18.23 9.59 -16.54
CA VAL A 145 16.78 9.35 -16.51
C VAL A 145 16.37 8.35 -17.60
N VAL A 146 16.88 8.48 -18.82
CA VAL A 146 16.60 7.53 -19.91
C VAL A 146 17.11 6.12 -19.58
N LYS A 147 18.33 5.99 -19.04
CA LYS A 147 18.88 4.69 -18.61
C LYS A 147 18.01 4.06 -17.51
N PHE A 148 17.59 4.84 -16.53
CA PHE A 148 16.68 4.38 -15.47
C PHE A 148 15.35 3.87 -16.03
N ILE A 149 14.69 4.64 -16.90
CA ILE A 149 13.40 4.24 -17.49
C ILE A 149 13.55 2.95 -18.30
N LYS A 150 14.63 2.83 -19.10
CA LYS A 150 14.92 1.59 -19.84
C LYS A 150 15.11 0.39 -18.91
N ALA A 151 15.88 0.56 -17.82
CA ALA A 151 16.07 -0.49 -16.83
C ALA A 151 14.75 -0.87 -16.16
N HIS A 152 13.96 0.12 -15.74
CA HIS A 152 12.65 -0.08 -15.11
C HIS A 152 11.69 -0.87 -16.01
N ILE A 153 11.62 -0.53 -17.31
CA ILE A 153 10.81 -1.27 -18.28
C ILE A 153 11.28 -2.73 -18.43
N ARG A 154 12.60 -2.98 -18.48
CA ARG A 154 13.14 -4.35 -18.56
C ARG A 154 12.83 -5.16 -17.31
N SER A 155 12.98 -4.56 -16.12
CA SER A 155 12.65 -5.21 -14.85
C SER A 155 11.17 -5.60 -14.79
N LEU A 156 10.28 -4.69 -15.19
CA LEU A 156 8.85 -5.01 -15.25
C LEU A 156 8.55 -6.12 -16.24
N ARG A 157 9.13 -6.08 -17.44
CA ARG A 157 8.97 -7.16 -18.42
C ARG A 157 9.38 -8.51 -17.83
N TRP A 158 10.54 -8.58 -17.19
CA TRP A 158 10.99 -9.79 -16.51
C TRP A 158 10.00 -10.25 -15.43
N ILE A 159 9.48 -9.32 -14.61
CA ILE A 159 8.44 -9.64 -13.60
C ILE A 159 7.23 -10.33 -14.23
N TYR A 160 6.72 -9.82 -15.36
CA TYR A 160 5.57 -10.39 -16.04
C TYR A 160 5.88 -11.71 -16.77
N GLU A 161 7.08 -11.85 -17.34
CA GLU A 161 7.49 -13.02 -18.13
C GLU A 161 8.07 -14.16 -17.27
N SER A 162 8.40 -13.91 -16.00
CA SER A 162 9.04 -14.88 -15.09
C SER A 162 8.35 -14.92 -13.71
N PRO A 163 7.07 -15.36 -13.63
CA PRO A 163 6.28 -15.30 -12.39
C PRO A 163 6.86 -16.14 -11.24
N ASP A 164 7.39 -17.33 -11.51
CA ASP A 164 7.97 -18.19 -10.46
C ASP A 164 9.25 -17.58 -9.88
N GLN A 165 10.16 -17.11 -10.74
CA GLN A 165 11.38 -16.41 -10.29
C GLN A 165 11.05 -15.11 -9.55
N THR A 166 9.98 -14.43 -9.96
CA THR A 166 9.47 -13.24 -9.27
C THR A 166 8.96 -13.61 -7.88
N ALA A 167 8.21 -14.69 -7.74
CA ALA A 167 7.72 -15.17 -6.45
C ALA A 167 8.86 -15.48 -5.48
N ASP A 168 9.90 -16.18 -5.94
CA ASP A 168 11.09 -16.49 -5.15
C ASP A 168 11.85 -15.21 -4.75
N PHE A 169 12.04 -14.29 -5.70
CA PHE A 169 12.66 -13.00 -5.44
C PHE A 169 11.88 -12.20 -4.39
N LEU A 170 10.56 -12.09 -4.53
CA LEU A 170 9.70 -11.39 -3.57
C LEU A 170 9.71 -12.04 -2.19
N ALA A 171 9.68 -13.38 -2.11
CA ALA A 171 9.76 -14.10 -0.84
C ALA A 171 11.04 -13.74 -0.09
N LYS A 172 12.17 -13.76 -0.80
CA LYS A 172 13.49 -13.42 -0.25
C LYS A 172 13.58 -11.97 0.19
N GLU A 173 13.22 -11.01 -0.69
CA GLU A 173 13.35 -9.58 -0.40
C GLU A 173 12.43 -9.10 0.73
N LEU A 174 11.24 -9.70 0.85
CA LEU A 174 10.29 -9.36 1.90
C LEU A 174 10.50 -10.18 3.18
N GLY A 175 11.40 -11.17 3.17
CA GLY A 175 11.61 -12.09 4.30
C GLY A 175 10.36 -12.91 4.66
N VAL A 176 9.53 -13.24 3.66
CA VAL A 176 8.27 -14.01 3.85
C VAL A 176 8.42 -15.44 3.34
N LYS A 177 7.53 -16.34 3.79
CA LYS A 177 7.52 -17.73 3.31
C LYS A 177 7.16 -17.80 1.81
N PRO A 178 7.63 -18.81 1.06
CA PRO A 178 7.40 -18.91 -0.38
C PRO A 178 5.93 -18.78 -0.85
N PRO A 179 4.92 -19.34 -0.13
CA PRO A 179 3.52 -19.15 -0.52
C PRO A 179 3.10 -17.67 -0.58
N TYR A 180 3.59 -16.83 0.33
CA TYR A 180 3.31 -15.40 0.33
C TYR A 180 4.07 -14.63 -0.76
N GLY A 181 5.25 -15.10 -1.14
CA GLY A 181 5.97 -14.60 -2.31
C GLY A 181 5.16 -14.83 -3.60
N LYS A 182 4.56 -16.01 -3.74
CA LYS A 182 3.68 -16.35 -4.87
C LYS A 182 2.41 -15.50 -4.88
N VAL A 183 1.72 -15.36 -3.74
CA VAL A 183 0.55 -14.46 -3.62
C VAL A 183 0.92 -13.03 -4.02
N GLY A 184 2.08 -12.55 -3.54
CA GLY A 184 2.64 -11.27 -3.97
C GLY A 184 2.81 -11.19 -5.49
N ALA A 185 3.56 -12.12 -6.08
CA ALA A 185 3.82 -12.14 -7.53
C ALA A 185 2.53 -12.18 -8.35
N GLU A 186 1.61 -13.08 -8.02
CA GLU A 186 0.31 -13.20 -8.71
C GLU A 186 -0.49 -11.90 -8.62
N TYR A 187 -0.49 -11.24 -7.46
CA TYR A 187 -1.14 -9.95 -7.28
C TYR A 187 -0.54 -8.81 -8.14
N TYR A 188 0.78 -8.84 -8.39
CA TYR A 188 1.43 -7.81 -9.22
C TYR A 188 1.34 -8.11 -10.73
N ILE A 189 1.18 -9.38 -11.10
CA ILE A 189 1.27 -9.86 -12.48
C ILE A 189 -0.12 -10.08 -13.12
N ARG A 190 -1.14 -10.50 -12.36
CA ARG A 190 -2.49 -10.73 -12.90
C ARG A 190 -3.30 -9.43 -12.93
N ASN A 191 -3.96 -9.17 -14.07
CA ASN A 191 -4.90 -8.06 -14.27
C ASN A 191 -6.31 -8.45 -13.84
#